data_AF-A0A2T0BJ52-F1
#
_entry.id   AF-A0A2T0BJ52-F1
#
_cell.length_a   1.000
_cell.length_b   1.000
_cell.length_c   1.000
_cell.angle_alpha   90.00
_cell.angle_beta   90.00
_cell.angle_gamma   90.00
#
_symmetry.space_group_name_H-M   'P 1'
#
loop_
_entity.id
_entity.type
_entity.pdbx_description
1 polymer ?
#
loop_
_entity_poly.entity_id
_entity_poly.type
_entity_poly.pdbx_seq_one_letter_code
_entity_poly.pdbx_strand_id
1 'polypeptide(L)'
;MFSWALVGIIAGFWGKKKKVVSDFKFSLVCFLFGFVFDWIMNLWFISGFVRPANLESIIGTYIAGLTFDVLHGGSSFIFSFIFYDNFIVVFQRYKRKLNITYIRDENKYSKNVKV
;
A
#
# COMPACT_ATOMS: atom_id res chain seq x y z
N MET A 1 -1.71 -4.83 -10.40
CA MET A 1 -0.33 -4.49 -9.99
C MET A 1 -0.15 -3.00 -9.70
N PHE A 2 -0.63 -2.08 -10.55
CA PHE A 2 -0.46 -0.63 -10.35
C PHE A 2 -1.08 -0.10 -9.04
N SER A 3 -2.32 -0.46 -8.74
CA SER A 3 -3.02 0.01 -7.53
C SER A 3 -2.32 -0.40 -6.22
N TRP A 4 -1.76 -1.62 -6.19
CA TRP A 4 -1.00 -2.14 -5.05
C TRP A 4 0.32 -1.36 -4.84
N ALA A 5 0.99 -0.97 -5.92
CA ALA A 5 2.19 -0.13 -5.86
C ALA A 5 1.87 1.25 -5.27
N LEU A 6 0.72 1.85 -5.62
CA LEU A 6 0.31 3.14 -5.04
C LEU A 6 0.09 3.07 -3.53
N VAL A 7 -0.56 2.02 -3.04
CA VAL A 7 -0.73 1.81 -1.58
C VAL A 7 0.63 1.78 -0.89
N GLY A 8 1.62 1.07 -1.47
CA GLY A 8 2.98 1.03 -0.96
C GLY A 8 3.68 2.41 -0.96
N ILE A 9 3.50 3.21 -2.00
CA ILE A 9 4.05 4.58 -2.09
C ILE A 9 3.46 5.47 -0.99
N ILE A 10 2.13 5.43 -0.80
CA ILE A 10 1.43 6.22 0.22
C ILE A 10 1.90 5.81 1.62
N ALA A 11 2.00 4.50 1.88
CA ALA A 11 2.52 3.97 3.13
C ALA A 11 3.97 4.39 3.40
N GLY A 12 4.81 4.37 2.36
CA GLY A 12 6.21 4.81 2.44
C GLY A 12 6.32 6.30 2.76
N PHE A 13 5.47 7.14 2.17
CA PHE A 13 5.45 8.57 2.46
C PHE A 13 5.05 8.87 3.91
N TRP A 14 4.08 8.13 4.45
CA TRP A 14 3.75 8.20 5.87
C TRP A 14 4.89 7.74 6.78
N GLY A 15 5.59 6.67 6.40
CA GLY A 15 6.75 6.16 7.15
C GLY A 15 7.95 7.13 7.22
N LYS A 16 8.10 8.04 6.24
CA LYS A 16 9.11 9.12 6.26
C LYS A 16 8.80 10.20 7.29
N LYS A 17 7.52 10.52 7.53
CA LYS A 17 7.10 11.58 8.47
C LYS A 17 7.19 11.18 9.95
N LYS A 18 7.73 9.99 10.27
CA LYS A 18 7.80 9.40 11.64
C LYS A 18 6.46 9.37 12.41
N LYS A 19 5.33 9.64 11.74
CA LYS A 19 4.00 9.51 12.33
C LYS A 19 3.54 8.07 12.18
N VAL A 20 3.19 7.45 13.29
CA VAL A 20 2.43 6.20 13.28
C VAL A 20 1.06 6.55 12.71
N VAL A 21 0.69 5.89 11.62
CA VAL A 21 -0.63 6.09 10.99
C VAL A 21 -1.63 5.29 11.81
N SER A 22 -2.85 5.80 11.97
CA SER A 22 -3.90 5.00 12.59
C SER A 22 -4.32 3.89 11.62
N ASP A 23 -4.52 2.69 12.15
CA ASP A 23 -4.86 1.45 11.45
C ASP A 23 -6.10 1.66 10.58
N PHE A 24 -7.05 2.46 11.07
CA PHE A 24 -8.25 2.86 10.33
C PHE A 24 -7.94 3.65 9.06
N LYS A 25 -7.03 4.64 9.13
CA LYS A 25 -6.65 5.46 7.96
C LYS A 25 -5.93 4.63 6.91
N PHE A 26 -5.06 3.72 7.35
CA PHE A 26 -4.36 2.81 6.45
C PHE A 26 -5.34 1.86 5.76
N SER A 27 -6.24 1.25 6.53
CA SER A 27 -7.25 0.31 6.02
C SER A 27 -8.22 1.00 5.05
N LEU A 28 -8.60 2.25 5.30
CA LEU A 28 -9.44 3.03 4.38
C LEU A 28 -8.73 3.29 3.04
N VAL A 29 -7.42 3.56 3.06
CA VAL A 29 -6.64 3.69 1.81
C VAL A 29 -6.57 2.36 1.08
N CYS A 30 -6.30 1.25 1.76
CA CYS A 30 -6.33 -0.07 1.14
C CYS A 30 -7.70 -0.39 0.51
N PHE A 31 -8.79 -0.08 1.19
CA PHE A 31 -10.16 -0.23 0.67
C PHE A 31 -10.37 0.57 -0.62
N LEU A 32 -10.02 1.86 -0.60
CA LEU A 32 -10.19 2.75 -1.74
C LEU A 32 -9.38 2.28 -2.96
N PHE A 33 -8.16 1.83 -2.73
CA PHE A 33 -7.30 1.30 -3.78
C PHE A 33 -7.71 -0.07 -4.31
N GLY A 34 -8.33 -0.91 -3.47
CA GLY A 34 -9.00 -2.13 -3.90
C GLY A 34 -10.11 -1.81 -4.90
N PHE A 35 -11.01 -0.89 -4.54
CA PHE A 35 -12.10 -0.48 -5.43
C PHE A 35 -11.61 0.14 -6.74
N VAL A 36 -10.56 0.96 -6.70
CA VAL A 36 -9.93 1.53 -7.92
C VAL A 36 -9.33 0.43 -8.79
N PHE A 37 -8.74 -0.61 -8.20
CA PHE A 37 -8.21 -1.75 -8.95
C PHE A 37 -9.32 -2.51 -9.67
N ASP A 38 -10.41 -2.81 -8.97
CA ASP A 38 -11.55 -3.54 -9.51
C ASP A 38 -12.23 -2.76 -10.64
N TRP A 39 -12.36 -1.44 -10.48
CA TRP A 39 -12.88 -0.58 -11.54
C TRP A 39 -12.01 -0.62 -12.81
N ILE A 40 -10.68 -0.56 -12.67
CA ILE A 40 -9.75 -0.68 -13.81
C ILE A 40 -9.88 -2.05 -14.47
N MET A 41 -10.06 -3.12 -13.69
CA MET A 41 -10.25 -4.48 -14.21
C MET A 41 -11.58 -4.62 -14.97
N ASN A 42 -12.67 -4.04 -14.47
CA ASN A 42 -13.95 -4.02 -15.17
C ASN A 42 -13.84 -3.28 -16.52
N LEU A 43 -13.13 -2.15 -16.56
CA LEU A 43 -12.86 -1.42 -17.81
C LEU A 43 -12.00 -2.23 -18.79
N TRP A 44 -10.97 -2.91 -18.29
CA TRP A 44 -10.12 -3.77 -19.11
C TRP A 44 -10.89 -4.96 -19.68
N PHE A 45 -11.74 -5.60 -18.87
CA PHE A 45 -12.58 -6.72 -19.28
C PHE A 45 -13.58 -6.32 -20.37
N ILE A 46 -14.24 -5.17 -20.21
CA ILE A 46 -15.15 -4.60 -21.22
C ILE A 46 -14.40 -4.35 -22.54
N SER A 47 -13.21 -3.75 -22.46
CA SER A 47 -12.39 -3.41 -23.64
C SER A 47 -11.88 -4.65 -24.40
N GLY A 48 -11.49 -5.71 -23.68
CA GLY A 48 -10.87 -6.89 -24.26
C GLY A 48 -11.83 -8.00 -24.70
N PHE A 49 -12.92 -8.22 -23.96
CA PHE A 49 -13.72 -9.45 -24.08
C PHE A 49 -15.18 -9.24 -24.44
N VAL A 50 -15.74 -8.04 -24.21
CA VAL A 50 -17.16 -7.80 -24.44
C VAL A 50 -17.40 -7.38 -25.90
N ARG A 51 -17.97 -8.29 -26.71
CA ARG A 51 -18.49 -7.99 -28.05
C ARG A 51 -19.88 -8.62 -28.23
N PRO A 52 -20.91 -7.87 -28.69
CA PRO A 52 -20.90 -6.43 -28.99
C PRO A 52 -20.88 -5.58 -27.72
N ALA A 53 -20.15 -4.46 -27.78
CA ALA A 53 -20.07 -3.49 -26.68
C ALA A 53 -21.33 -2.61 -26.67
N ASN A 54 -22.47 -3.21 -26.31
CA ASN A 54 -23.71 -2.49 -26.04
C ASN A 54 -23.74 -1.98 -24.59
N LEU A 55 -24.51 -0.92 -24.35
CA LEU A 55 -24.75 -0.35 -23.01
C LEU A 55 -25.25 -1.41 -22.02
N GLU A 56 -26.07 -2.35 -22.47
CA GLU A 56 -26.55 -3.46 -21.63
C GLU A 56 -25.42 -4.41 -21.19
N SER A 57 -24.50 -4.75 -22.10
CA SER A 57 -23.34 -5.61 -21.78
C SER A 57 -22.40 -4.94 -20.79
N ILE A 58 -22.24 -3.61 -20.88
CA ILE A 58 -21.45 -2.81 -19.94
C ILE A 58 -22.09 -2.87 -18.54
N ILE A 59 -23.39 -2.60 -18.46
CA ILE A 59 -24.12 -2.62 -17.18
C ILE A 59 -24.12 -4.03 -16.58
N GLY A 60 -24.37 -5.06 -17.39
CA GLY A 60 -24.33 -6.46 -16.95
C GLY A 60 -22.96 -6.88 -16.41
N THR A 61 -21.89 -6.39 -17.02
CA THR A 61 -20.51 -6.63 -16.54
C THR A 61 -20.27 -5.97 -15.19
N TYR A 62 -20.71 -4.72 -15.00
CA TYR A 62 -20.57 -4.05 -13.70
C TYR A 62 -21.40 -4.71 -12.62
N ILE A 63 -22.64 -5.14 -12.90
CA ILE A 63 -23.48 -5.82 -11.92
C ILE A 63 -22.86 -7.17 -11.52
N ALA A 64 -22.33 -7.92 -12.49
CA ALA A 64 -21.64 -9.17 -12.21
C ALA A 64 -20.34 -8.95 -11.41
N GLY A 65 -19.57 -7.91 -11.76
CA GLY A 65 -18.33 -7.52 -11.09
C GLY A 65 -18.54 -6.98 -9.68
N LEU A 66 -19.66 -6.30 -9.40
CA LEU A 66 -19.91 -5.61 -8.14
C LEU A 66 -19.81 -6.51 -6.90
N THR A 67 -20.23 -7.78 -7.01
CA THR A 67 -20.06 -8.73 -5.91
C THR A 67 -18.58 -8.98 -5.60
N PHE A 68 -17.78 -9.10 -6.66
CA PHE A 68 -16.33 -9.24 -6.56
C PHE A 68 -15.68 -7.96 -6.02
N ASP A 69 -16.10 -6.79 -6.50
CA ASP A 69 -15.62 -5.48 -6.06
C ASP A 69 -15.86 -5.27 -4.55
N VAL A 70 -17.05 -5.64 -4.07
CA VAL A 70 -17.41 -5.54 -2.64
C VAL A 70 -16.61 -6.53 -1.80
N LEU A 71 -16.46 -7.79 -2.25
CA LEU A 71 -15.67 -8.80 -1.56
C LEU A 71 -14.18 -8.42 -1.52
N HIS A 72 -13.64 -7.90 -2.62
CA HIS A 72 -12.23 -7.55 -2.72
C HIS A 72 -11.90 -6.29 -1.90
N GLY A 73 -12.70 -5.23 -2.03
CA GLY A 73 -12.58 -4.04 -1.19
C GLY A 73 -12.76 -4.38 0.29
N GLY A 74 -13.84 -5.09 0.64
CA GLY A 74 -14.16 -5.48 2.01
C GLY A 74 -13.08 -6.34 2.66
N SER A 75 -12.60 -7.38 1.97
CA SER A 75 -11.49 -8.22 2.47
C SER A 75 -10.20 -7.44 2.62
N SER A 76 -9.88 -6.53 1.69
CA SER A 76 -8.72 -5.64 1.80
C SER A 76 -8.78 -4.75 3.03
N PHE A 77 -9.96 -4.23 3.38
CA PHE A 77 -10.17 -3.46 4.60
C PHE A 77 -9.99 -4.33 5.84
N ILE A 78 -10.67 -5.49 5.90
CA ILE A 78 -10.66 -6.39 7.06
C ILE A 78 -9.23 -6.91 7.32
N PHE A 79 -8.55 -7.39 6.29
CA PHE A 79 -7.18 -7.89 6.42
C PHE A 79 -6.21 -6.78 6.80
N SER A 80 -6.32 -5.60 6.17
CA SER A 80 -5.46 -4.47 6.54
C SER A 80 -5.66 -4.08 7.99
N PHE A 81 -6.91 -4.06 8.47
CA PHE A 81 -7.23 -3.69 9.84
C PHE A 81 -6.69 -4.70 10.86
N ILE A 82 -6.91 -6.01 10.64
CA ILE A 82 -6.47 -7.07 11.54
C ILE A 82 -4.95 -7.21 11.55
N PHE A 83 -4.31 -7.12 10.39
CA PHE A 83 -2.88 -7.35 10.29
C PHE A 83 -2.02 -6.09 10.49
N TYR A 84 -2.61 -4.90 10.55
CA TYR A 84 -1.86 -3.64 10.67
C TYR A 84 -0.87 -3.67 11.84
N ASP A 85 -1.35 -4.01 13.03
CA ASP A 85 -0.57 -4.01 14.27
C ASP A 85 0.59 -5.02 14.22
N ASN A 86 0.34 -6.19 13.64
CA ASN A 86 1.37 -7.21 13.48
C ASN A 86 2.43 -6.77 12.47
N PHE A 87 2.02 -6.21 11.33
CA PHE A 87 2.94 -5.78 10.28
C PHE A 87 3.75 -4.56 10.66
N ILE A 88 3.17 -3.57 11.35
CA ILE A 88 3.89 -2.33 11.69
C ILE A 88 5.08 -2.62 12.61
N VAL A 89 4.96 -3.57 13.54
CA VAL A 89 6.06 -4.03 14.41
C VAL A 89 7.18 -4.66 13.59
N VAL A 90 6.83 -5.51 12.64
CA VAL A 90 7.78 -6.16 11.73
C VAL A 90 8.50 -5.13 10.88
N PHE A 91 7.78 -4.18 10.26
CA PHE A 91 8.36 -3.12 9.45
C PHE A 91 9.29 -2.22 10.26
N GLN A 92 8.94 -1.87 11.49
CA GLN A 92 9.81 -1.10 12.39
C GLN A 92 11.11 -1.87 12.73
N ARG A 93 11.02 -3.18 12.92
CA ARG A 93 12.20 -4.04 13.14
C ARG A 93 13.14 -4.03 11.93
N TYR A 94 12.59 -4.15 10.72
CA TYR A 94 13.39 -4.06 9.49
C TYR A 94 13.97 -2.66 9.27
N LYS A 95 13.18 -1.61 9.49
CA LYS A 95 13.65 -0.21 9.40
C LYS A 95 14.85 0.05 10.30
N ARG A 96 14.84 -0.50 11.52
CA ARG A 96 15.95 -0.37 12.47
C ARG A 96 17.23 -1.05 11.98
N LYS A 97 17.11 -2.22 11.35
CA LYS A 97 18.25 -2.95 10.76
C LYS A 97 18.87 -2.22 9.57
N LEU A 98 18.07 -1.47 8.81
CA LEU A 98 18.53 -0.70 7.66
C LEU A 98 19.20 0.63 8.05
N ASN A 99 19.03 1.09 9.29
CA ASN A 99 19.62 2.34 9.75
C ASN A 99 21.07 2.12 10.20
N ILE A 100 22.01 2.30 9.28
CA ILE A 100 23.45 2.22 9.55
C ILE A 100 23.87 3.55 10.17
N THR A 101 24.27 3.50 11.44
CA THR A 101 24.88 4.65 12.12
C THR A 101 26.39 4.40 12.19
N TYR A 102 27.18 5.31 11.64
CA TYR A 102 28.62 5.27 11.79
C TYR A 102 28.98 5.76 13.19
N ILE A 103 29.66 4.92 13.97
CA ILE A 103 30.30 5.37 15.22
C ILE A 103 31.43 6.32 14.79
N ARG A 104 31.30 7.60 15.10
CA ARG A 104 32.36 8.58 14.87
C ARG A 104 33.44 8.31 15.91
N ASP A 105 34.57 7.73 15.49
CA ASP A 105 35.75 7.56 16.35
C ASP A 105 36.33 8.94 16.71
N GLU A 106 36.00 9.44 17.89
CA GLU A 106 36.53 10.70 18.44
C GLU A 106 38.04 10.61 18.76
N ASN A 107 38.59 9.38 18.80
CA ASN A 107 39.99 9.11 19.14
C ASN A 107 41.03 9.47 18.04
N LYS A 108 40.62 9.94 16.86
CA LYS A 108 41.54 10.31 15.78
C LYS A 108 42.02 11.76 15.80
N TYR A 109 41.39 12.65 16.59
CA TYR A 109 41.76 14.07 16.64
C TYR A 109 42.74 14.44 17.76
N SER A 110 42.79 13.68 18.86
CA SER A 110 43.73 13.97 19.97
C SER A 110 45.21 13.68 19.63
N LYS A 111 45.47 12.85 18.60
CA LYS A 111 46.85 12.54 18.15
C LYS A 111 47.46 13.55 17.18
N ASN A 112 46.69 14.50 16.65
CA ASN A 112 47.17 15.48 15.66
C ASN A 112 47.35 16.90 16.23
N VAL A 113 47.19 17.08 17.54
CA VAL A 113 47.49 18.35 18.25
C VAL A 113 48.67 18.14 19.20
N LYS A 114 49.81 17.75 18.62
CA LYS A 114 51.14 17.82 19.24
C LYS A 114 52.18 18.00 18.14
N VAL A 115 52.22 19.19 17.54
CA VAL A 115 53.43 19.79 16.96
C VAL A 115 53.31 21.30 17.14
#